data_AF-A0A355PE34-F1
#
_entry.id   AF-A0A355PE34-F1
#
_cell.length_a   1.000
_cell.length_b   1.000
_cell.length_c   1.000
_cell.angle_alpha   90.00
_cell.angle_beta   90.00
_cell.angle_gamma   90.00
#
_symmetry.space_group_name_H-M   'P 1'
#
loop_
_entity.id
_entity.type
_entity.pdbx_description
1 polymer ?
#
loop_
_entity_poly.entity_id
_entity_poly.type
_entity_poly.pdbx_seq_one_letter_code
_entity_poly.pdbx_strand_id
1 'polypeptide(L)'
;MSQPVAVDTSLHHSSVPSPEQYHDALKRATDAIAPVWPLDQWIAVNPWWGLKHQPIEQVSHALSRRAGQPMTMPAEFYRNAWESGRITPQDLQQALRQGGYAYSEQSLVSYLATPPKPVTPLRSAWDSLAGHDGFDPLAESCASYFDHHQQRWASRFVPSLYHFWKTSAQHDLR
;
A
#
# COMPACT_ATOMS: atom_id res chain seq x y z
N MET A 1 -16.32 27.65 17.75
CA MET A 1 -17.21 27.64 16.56
C MET A 1 -16.42 27.05 15.40
N SER A 2 -16.48 25.73 15.23
CA SER A 2 -15.73 25.01 14.19
C SER A 2 -16.58 24.95 12.93
N GLN A 3 -16.11 25.54 11.83
CA GLN A 3 -16.77 25.39 10.54
C GLN A 3 -16.53 23.98 9.99
N PRO A 4 -17.55 23.34 9.39
CA PRO A 4 -17.37 22.07 8.70
C PRO A 4 -16.60 22.29 7.39
N VAL A 5 -15.57 21.47 7.16
CA VAL A 5 -14.89 21.38 5.86
C VAL A 5 -15.89 20.83 4.85
N ALA A 6 -16.29 21.67 3.89
CA ALA A 6 -17.09 21.25 2.75
C ALA A 6 -16.23 20.33 1.88
N VAL A 7 -16.52 19.02 1.91
CA VAL A 7 -16.05 18.10 0.89
C VAL A 7 -16.86 18.41 -0.37
N ASP A 8 -16.23 19.11 -1.31
CA ASP A 8 -16.77 19.36 -2.64
C ASP A 8 -17.00 18.01 -3.32
N THR A 9 -18.25 17.54 -3.28
CA THR A 9 -18.68 16.30 -3.91
C THR A 9 -19.15 16.66 -5.32
N SER A 10 -18.25 17.20 -6.12
CA SER A 10 -18.51 17.44 -7.52
C SER A 10 -18.70 16.07 -8.18
N LEU A 11 -19.94 15.76 -8.59
CA LEU A 11 -20.29 14.55 -9.32
C LEU A 11 -19.52 14.53 -10.65
N HIS A 12 -18.33 13.93 -10.64
CA HIS A 12 -17.58 13.64 -11.86
C HIS A 12 -18.41 12.61 -12.64
N HIS A 13 -19.10 13.07 -13.68
CA HIS A 13 -19.75 12.20 -14.66
C HIS A 13 -18.64 11.38 -15.34
N SER A 14 -18.39 10.19 -14.79
CA SER A 14 -17.36 9.28 -15.29
C SER A 14 -17.88 8.73 -16.60
N SER A 15 -17.36 9.26 -17.71
CA SER A 15 -17.59 8.70 -19.04
C SER A 15 -17.23 7.21 -19.03
N VAL A 16 -18.10 6.38 -19.60
CA VAL A 16 -17.86 4.94 -19.72
C VAL A 16 -16.50 4.72 -20.40
N PRO A 17 -15.57 3.96 -19.79
CA PRO A 17 -14.27 3.67 -20.39
C PRO A 17 -14.44 2.98 -21.75
N SER A 18 -13.57 3.32 -22.69
CA SER A 18 -13.48 2.62 -23.98
C SER A 18 -12.99 1.17 -23.79
N PRO A 19 -13.29 0.25 -24.74
CA PRO A 19 -12.79 -1.13 -24.70
C PRO A 19 -11.27 -1.25 -24.54
N GLU A 20 -10.50 -0.35 -25.16
CA GLU A 20 -9.04 -0.30 -25.05
C GLU A 20 -8.58 0.04 -23.63
N GLN A 21 -9.24 1.01 -22.98
CA GLN A 21 -8.95 1.37 -21.59
C GLN A 21 -9.22 0.22 -20.62
N TYR A 22 -10.24 -0.60 -20.89
CA TYR A 22 -10.49 -1.82 -20.11
C TYR A 22 -9.40 -2.87 -20.33
N HIS A 23 -8.97 -3.09 -21.56
CA HIS A 23 -7.90 -4.03 -21.86
C HIS A 23 -6.59 -3.63 -21.16
N ASP A 24 -6.21 -2.37 -21.22
CA ASP A 24 -5.01 -1.85 -20.55
C ASP A 24 -5.11 -1.96 -19.02
N ALA A 25 -6.30 -1.72 -18.44
CA ALA A 25 -6.53 -1.90 -17.02
C ALA A 25 -6.38 -3.37 -16.60
N LEU A 26 -6.96 -4.30 -17.37
CA LEU A 26 -6.85 -5.73 -17.14
C LEU A 26 -5.39 -6.21 -17.26
N LYS A 27 -4.67 -5.73 -18.28
CA LYS A 27 -3.25 -6.05 -18.45
C LYS A 27 -2.43 -5.58 -17.25
N ARG A 28 -2.60 -4.33 -16.81
CA ARG A 28 -1.91 -3.82 -15.60
C ARG A 28 -2.26 -4.59 -14.34
N ALA A 29 -3.52 -4.97 -14.17
CA ALA A 29 -3.96 -5.75 -13.02
C ALA A 29 -3.34 -7.16 -13.00
N THR A 30 -3.30 -7.82 -14.15
CA THR A 30 -2.74 -9.17 -14.29
C THR A 30 -1.20 -9.17 -14.19
N ASP A 31 -0.53 -8.16 -14.75
CA ASP A 31 0.92 -7.99 -14.63
C ASP A 31 1.37 -7.78 -13.16
N ALA A 32 0.47 -7.30 -12.29
CA ALA A 32 0.74 -7.10 -10.87
C ALA A 32 0.67 -8.39 -10.04
N ILE A 33 0.11 -9.47 -10.58
CA ILE A 33 -0.01 -10.77 -9.93
C ILE A 33 1.26 -11.56 -10.21
N ALA A 34 1.92 -12.05 -9.16
CA ALA A 34 3.08 -12.91 -9.30
C ALA A 34 2.67 -14.23 -10.00
N PRO A 35 3.49 -14.76 -10.94
CA PRO A 35 3.21 -16.03 -11.57
C PRO A 35 3.22 -17.15 -10.52
N VAL A 36 2.30 -18.10 -10.67
CA VAL A 36 2.32 -19.36 -9.91
C VAL A 36 3.18 -20.35 -10.67
N TRP A 37 4.23 -20.85 -10.01
CA TRP A 37 5.09 -21.87 -10.57
C TRP A 37 4.60 -23.27 -10.20
N PRO A 38 4.92 -24.31 -11.00
CA PRO A 38 4.72 -25.71 -10.63
C PRO A 38 5.33 -26.02 -9.26
N LEU A 39 4.80 -27.03 -8.55
CA LEU A 39 5.18 -27.33 -7.16
C LEU A 39 6.66 -27.69 -7.00
N ASP A 40 7.26 -28.31 -8.02
CA ASP A 40 8.70 -28.61 -8.11
C ASP A 40 9.57 -27.36 -8.33
N GLN A 41 8.94 -26.21 -8.61
CA GLN A 41 9.55 -24.89 -8.81
C GLN A 41 8.96 -23.83 -7.89
N TRP A 42 8.29 -24.25 -6.80
CA TRP A 42 7.75 -23.36 -5.78
C TRP A 42 8.89 -22.73 -4.96
N ILE A 43 9.50 -21.70 -5.56
CA ILE A 43 10.43 -20.80 -4.89
C ILE A 43 9.68 -19.61 -4.29
N ALA A 44 10.32 -18.91 -3.36
CA ALA A 44 9.79 -17.66 -2.84
C ALA A 44 9.59 -16.65 -4.00
N VAL A 45 8.33 -16.27 -4.24
CA VAL A 45 7.99 -15.20 -5.19
C VAL A 45 8.28 -13.84 -4.53
N ASN A 46 8.70 -12.86 -5.33
CA ASN A 46 8.91 -11.50 -4.85
C ASN A 46 7.58 -10.94 -4.28
N PRO A 47 7.49 -10.64 -2.97
CA PRO A 47 6.25 -10.11 -2.38
C PRO A 47 5.85 -8.75 -2.96
N TRP A 48 6.79 -8.06 -3.62
CA TRP A 48 6.61 -6.76 -4.26
C TRP A 48 6.51 -6.87 -5.79
N TRP A 49 6.09 -8.02 -6.33
CA TRP A 49 6.03 -8.27 -7.77
C TRP A 49 5.31 -7.17 -8.56
N GLY A 50 4.16 -6.71 -8.07
CA GLY A 50 3.40 -5.64 -8.71
C GLY A 50 4.10 -4.28 -8.73
N LEU A 51 5.19 -4.12 -7.97
CA LEU A 51 5.98 -2.89 -7.88
C LEU A 51 7.32 -2.99 -8.65
N LYS A 52 7.61 -4.11 -9.32
CA LYS A 52 8.89 -4.35 -10.02
C LYS A 52 9.22 -3.35 -11.14
N HIS A 53 8.22 -2.60 -11.60
CA HIS A 53 8.36 -1.58 -12.63
C HIS A 53 8.85 -0.22 -12.06
N GLN A 54 8.91 -0.08 -10.74
CA GLN A 54 9.37 1.13 -10.06
C GLN A 54 10.79 0.94 -9.52
N PRO A 55 11.59 2.03 -9.43
CA PRO A 55 12.87 1.99 -8.73
C PRO A 55 12.70 1.52 -7.29
N ILE A 56 13.61 0.66 -6.83
CA ILE A 56 13.50 0.00 -5.51
C ILE A 56 13.49 1.01 -4.36
N GLU A 57 14.16 2.15 -4.52
CA GLU A 57 14.22 3.24 -3.55
C GLU A 57 12.85 3.89 -3.35
N GLN A 58 12.09 4.07 -4.44
CA GLN A 58 10.74 4.63 -4.40
C GLN A 58 9.77 3.65 -3.72
N VAL A 59 9.90 2.36 -4.06
CA VAL A 59 9.11 1.28 -3.45
C VAL A 59 9.39 1.18 -1.94
N SER A 60 10.65 1.19 -1.55
CA SER A 60 11.08 1.15 -0.14
C SER A 60 10.52 2.32 0.67
N HIS A 61 10.62 3.53 0.13
CA HIS A 61 10.06 4.72 0.79
C HIS A 61 8.53 4.64 0.88
N ALA A 62 7.84 4.21 -0.18
CA ALA A 62 6.39 4.07 -0.18
C ALA A 62 5.89 3.02 0.83
N LEU A 63 6.56 1.87 0.91
CA LEU A 63 6.23 0.79 1.86
C LEU A 63 6.51 1.20 3.30
N SER A 64 7.65 1.85 3.56
CA SER A 64 7.96 2.39 4.88
C SER A 64 6.90 3.42 5.31
N ARG A 65 6.45 4.28 4.40
CA ARG A 65 5.44 5.30 4.67
C ARG A 65 4.02 4.74 4.81
N ARG A 66 3.65 3.68 4.12
CA ARG A 66 2.27 3.13 4.13
C ARG A 66 2.07 2.03 5.15
N ALA A 67 3.04 1.13 5.26
CA ALA A 67 2.94 -0.08 6.07
C ALA A 67 3.91 -0.10 7.26
N GLY A 68 4.77 0.92 7.39
CA GLY A 68 5.80 0.94 8.42
C GLY A 68 6.87 -0.16 8.24
N GLN A 69 6.94 -0.78 7.05
CA GLN A 69 7.85 -1.88 6.77
C GLN A 69 9.10 -1.36 6.03
N PRO A 70 10.29 -1.35 6.68
CA PRO A 70 11.54 -1.05 5.98
C PRO A 70 11.95 -2.24 5.10
N MET A 71 12.52 -1.95 3.92
CA MET A 71 13.08 -2.98 3.03
C MET A 71 14.56 -3.28 3.32
N THR A 72 15.19 -2.50 4.21
CA THR A 72 16.61 -2.63 4.57
C THR A 72 16.75 -2.89 6.06
N MET A 73 17.92 -3.36 6.47
CA MET A 73 18.27 -3.44 7.89
C MET A 73 18.30 -2.02 8.51
N PRO A 74 18.15 -1.89 9.84
CA PRO A 74 18.23 -0.60 10.50
C PRO A 74 19.67 -0.06 10.48
N ALA A 75 19.86 1.24 10.69
CA ALA A 75 21.17 1.90 10.57
C ALA A 75 22.22 1.30 11.53
N GLU A 76 21.81 0.84 12.71
CA GLU A 76 22.67 0.21 13.71
C GLU A 76 23.32 -1.08 13.19
N PHE A 77 22.60 -1.83 12.35
CA PHE A 77 23.16 -3.05 11.74
C PHE A 77 24.36 -2.71 10.86
N TYR A 78 24.23 -1.69 10.01
CA TYR A 78 25.31 -1.26 9.12
C TYR A 78 26.45 -0.60 9.88
N ARG A 79 26.14 0.16 10.95
CA ARG A 79 27.16 0.73 11.84
C ARG A 79 28.01 -0.37 12.48
N ASN A 80 27.39 -1.40 13.05
CA ASN A 80 28.11 -2.52 13.64
C ASN A 80 28.93 -3.28 12.59
N ALA A 81 28.40 -3.45 11.37
CA ALA A 81 29.12 -4.10 10.28
C ALA A 81 30.34 -3.28 9.81
N TRP A 82 30.25 -1.94 9.84
CA TRP A 82 31.38 -1.05 9.57
C TRP A 82 32.44 -1.11 10.68
N GLU A 83 32.02 -0.97 11.94
CA GLU A 83 32.92 -0.95 13.11
C GLU A 83 33.63 -2.30 13.32
N SER A 84 32.98 -3.41 12.98
CA SER A 84 33.58 -4.76 13.03
C SER A 84 34.48 -5.07 11.82
N GLY A 85 34.56 -4.18 10.83
CA GLY A 85 35.33 -4.38 9.61
C GLY A 85 34.69 -5.38 8.62
N ARG A 86 33.44 -5.81 8.84
CA ARG A 86 32.68 -6.63 7.87
C ARG A 86 32.35 -5.85 6.60
N ILE A 87 32.07 -4.55 6.73
CA ILE A 87 31.97 -3.62 5.60
C ILE A 87 33.23 -2.78 5.62
N THR A 88 33.98 -2.81 4.53
CA THR A 88 35.23 -2.05 4.36
C THR A 88 35.01 -0.79 3.53
N PRO A 89 35.94 0.18 3.56
CA PRO A 89 35.91 1.32 2.65
C PRO A 89 35.86 0.92 1.17
N GLN A 90 36.50 -0.19 0.80
CA GLN A 90 36.51 -0.71 -0.57
C GLN A 90 35.13 -1.19 -1.00
N ASP A 91 34.41 -1.89 -0.13
CA ASP A 91 33.03 -2.33 -0.38
C ASP A 91 32.11 -1.13 -0.62
N LEU A 92 32.26 -0.09 0.19
CA LEU A 92 31.45 1.12 0.09
C LEU A 92 31.72 1.87 -1.22
N GLN A 93 32.99 2.05 -1.58
CA GLN A 93 33.38 2.67 -2.85
C GLN A 93 32.88 1.86 -4.05
N GLN A 94 32.92 0.53 -3.97
CA GLN A 94 32.39 -0.34 -5.01
C GLN A 94 30.87 -0.18 -5.14
N ALA A 95 30.13 -0.18 -4.03
CA ALA A 95 28.68 0.01 -4.03
C ALA A 95 28.28 1.39 -4.61
N LEU A 96 29.00 2.45 -4.25
CA LEU A 96 28.79 3.81 -4.80
C LEU A 96 28.98 3.84 -6.32
N ARG A 97 30.04 3.21 -6.83
CA ARG A 97 30.31 3.13 -8.28
C ARG A 97 29.23 2.32 -9.00
N GLN A 98 28.82 1.18 -8.46
CA GLN A 98 27.81 0.32 -9.08
C GLN A 98 26.42 0.96 -9.09
N GLY A 99 26.05 1.66 -8.03
CA GLY A 99 24.77 2.36 -7.93
C GLY A 99 24.74 3.73 -8.61
N GLY A 100 25.90 4.26 -9.02
CA GLY A 100 25.99 5.60 -9.61
C GLY A 100 25.61 6.73 -8.63
N TYR A 101 25.81 6.50 -7.33
CA TYR A 101 25.41 7.46 -6.29
C TYR A 101 26.52 8.48 -6.04
N ALA A 102 26.15 9.77 -6.00
CA ALA A 102 27.08 10.87 -5.74
C ALA A 102 27.27 11.16 -4.23
N TYR A 103 27.43 10.12 -3.42
CA TYR A 103 27.71 10.25 -1.98
C TYR A 103 29.20 10.03 -1.70
N SER A 104 29.70 10.68 -0.65
CA SER A 104 31.04 10.39 -0.13
C SER A 104 30.97 9.31 0.96
N GLU A 105 32.05 8.54 1.12
CA GLU A 105 32.18 7.59 2.25
C GLU A 105 31.89 8.27 3.59
N GLN A 106 32.47 9.45 3.81
CA GLN A 106 32.28 10.19 5.05
C GLN A 106 30.82 10.59 5.27
N SER A 107 30.09 10.98 4.22
CA SER A 107 28.65 11.29 4.34
C SER A 107 27.82 10.08 4.77
N LEU A 108 28.15 8.88 4.27
CA LEU A 108 27.44 7.65 4.61
C LEU A 108 27.78 7.17 6.02
N VAL A 109 29.04 7.22 6.42
CA VAL A 109 29.45 6.88 7.78
C VAL A 109 28.84 7.86 8.80
N SER A 110 28.81 9.16 8.49
CA SER A 110 28.12 10.14 9.34
C SER A 110 26.61 9.90 9.43
N TYR A 111 25.97 9.43 8.35
CA TYR A 111 24.57 9.05 8.37
C TYR A 111 24.29 7.92 9.38
N LEU A 112 25.18 6.92 9.47
CA LEU A 112 25.04 5.79 10.43
C LEU A 112 25.14 6.21 11.91
N ALA A 113 25.74 7.37 12.19
CA ALA A 113 25.80 7.95 13.53
C ALA A 113 24.55 8.78 13.87
N THR A 114 23.70 9.08 12.89
CA THR A 114 22.49 9.89 13.10
C THR A 114 21.37 9.01 13.64
N PRO A 115 20.66 9.40 14.72
CA PRO A 115 19.53 8.62 15.22
C PRO A 115 18.43 8.51 14.14
N PRO A 116 17.82 7.33 13.97
CA PRO A 116 16.82 7.13 12.93
C PRO A 116 15.62 8.05 13.17
N LYS A 117 15.21 8.75 12.11
CA LYS A 117 13.98 9.55 12.17
C LYS A 117 12.79 8.60 12.21
N PRO A 118 11.90 8.69 13.22
CA PRO A 118 10.72 7.85 13.26
C PRO A 118 9.85 8.14 12.04
N VAL A 119 9.56 7.10 11.26
CA VAL A 119 8.60 7.17 10.17
C VAL A 119 7.23 6.86 10.76
N THR A 120 6.34 7.85 10.81
CA THR A 120 4.95 7.60 11.14
C THR A 120 4.26 7.03 9.90
N PRO A 121 3.82 5.76 9.92
CA PRO A 121 3.09 5.20 8.79
C PRO A 121 1.77 5.95 8.63
N LEU A 122 1.30 6.03 7.38
CA LEU A 122 -0.06 6.47 7.10
C LEU A 122 -1.02 5.53 7.81
N ARG A 123 -1.89 6.10 8.65
CA ARG A 123 -3.00 5.35 9.21
C ARG A 123 -4.09 5.29 8.16
N SER A 124 -4.50 4.08 7.82
CA SER A 124 -5.77 3.88 7.14
C SER A 124 -6.91 4.32 8.06
N ALA A 125 -8.09 4.59 7.50
CA ALA A 125 -9.29 4.78 8.32
C ALA A 125 -9.52 3.59 9.27
N TRP A 126 -9.09 2.41 8.84
CA TRP A 126 -9.10 1.18 9.62
C TRP A 126 -8.19 1.22 10.86
N ASP A 127 -6.95 1.72 10.74
CA ASP A 127 -6.03 1.86 11.88
C ASP A 127 -6.53 2.90 12.91
N SER A 128 -7.35 3.84 12.47
CA SER A 128 -8.05 4.80 13.34
C SER A 128 -9.30 4.20 14.00
N LEU A 129 -9.88 3.15 13.40
CA LEU A 129 -11.06 2.45 13.91
C LEU A 129 -10.72 1.20 14.72
N ALA A 130 -9.45 0.79 14.78
CA ALA A 130 -9.01 -0.39 15.52
C ALA A 130 -9.42 -0.28 17.01
N GLY A 131 -10.30 -1.19 17.46
CA GLY A 131 -10.92 -1.16 18.79
C GLY A 131 -12.39 -0.70 18.80
N HIS A 132 -12.95 -0.32 17.65
CA HIS A 132 -14.38 -0.10 17.48
C HIS A 132 -15.09 -1.35 16.93
N ASP A 133 -16.33 -1.55 17.38
CA ASP A 133 -17.28 -2.60 17.02
C ASP A 133 -17.95 -2.40 15.65
N GLY A 134 -17.68 -1.29 14.95
CA GLY A 134 -18.32 -0.94 13.69
C GLY A 134 -17.89 -1.75 12.45
N PHE A 135 -16.91 -2.66 12.57
CA PHE A 135 -16.45 -3.45 11.41
C PHE A 135 -17.47 -4.49 10.97
N ASP A 136 -17.95 -5.33 11.88
CA ASP A 136 -18.87 -6.40 11.52
C ASP A 136 -20.15 -5.83 10.89
N PRO A 137 -20.78 -4.77 11.43
CA PRO A 137 -21.92 -4.12 10.78
C PRO A 137 -21.59 -3.54 9.40
N LEU A 138 -20.39 -2.96 9.21
CA LEU A 138 -19.96 -2.42 7.92
C LEU A 138 -19.72 -3.54 6.89
N ALA A 139 -19.06 -4.62 7.29
CA ALA A 139 -18.77 -5.77 6.45
C ALA A 139 -20.07 -6.48 6.03
N GLU A 140 -21.00 -6.68 6.95
CA GLU A 140 -22.34 -7.19 6.66
C GLU A 140 -23.12 -6.29 5.70
N SER A 141 -23.07 -4.96 5.91
CA SER A 141 -23.72 -4.00 5.01
C SER A 141 -23.16 -4.06 3.60
N CYS A 142 -21.83 -4.15 3.46
CA CYS A 142 -21.17 -4.35 2.17
C CYS A 142 -21.57 -5.68 1.52
N ALA A 143 -21.53 -6.79 2.27
CA ALA A 143 -21.93 -8.10 1.75
C ALA A 143 -23.38 -8.09 1.24
N SER A 144 -24.31 -7.54 2.03
CA SER A 144 -25.71 -7.43 1.65
C SER A 144 -25.92 -6.54 0.41
N TYR A 145 -25.17 -5.44 0.29
CA TYR A 145 -25.20 -4.58 -0.90
C TYR A 145 -24.72 -5.33 -2.15
N PHE A 146 -23.60 -6.04 -2.09
CA PHE A 146 -23.08 -6.78 -3.25
C PHE A 146 -23.97 -7.95 -3.63
N ASP A 147 -24.50 -8.69 -2.65
CA ASP A 147 -25.47 -9.75 -2.90
C ASP A 147 -26.71 -9.20 -3.62
N HIS A 148 -27.26 -8.09 -3.15
CA HIS A 148 -28.39 -7.41 -3.80
C HIS A 148 -28.12 -7.09 -5.28
N HIS A 149 -26.87 -6.76 -5.64
CA HIS A 149 -26.47 -6.45 -7.02
C HIS A 149 -26.03 -7.67 -7.85
N GLN A 150 -25.78 -8.83 -7.23
CA GLN A 150 -25.40 -10.09 -7.91
C GLN A 150 -26.57 -11.10 -7.97
N GLN A 151 -27.65 -10.85 -7.24
CA GLN A 151 -28.84 -11.69 -7.24
C GLN A 151 -29.56 -11.70 -8.59
N ARG A 152 -30.04 -12.88 -8.98
CA ARG A 152 -30.74 -13.11 -10.26
C ARG A 152 -32.21 -12.72 -10.25
N TRP A 153 -32.78 -12.43 -9.09
CA TRP A 153 -34.19 -12.05 -8.93
C TRP A 153 -34.34 -10.53 -8.90
N ALA A 154 -35.56 -10.05 -9.19
CA ALA A 154 -35.84 -8.62 -9.26
C ALA A 154 -35.61 -7.98 -7.89
N SER A 155 -34.61 -7.09 -7.82
CA SER A 155 -34.34 -6.30 -6.62
C SER A 155 -34.72 -4.84 -6.82
N ARG A 156 -35.00 -4.13 -5.72
CA ARG A 156 -35.32 -2.71 -5.76
C ARG A 156 -34.09 -1.92 -6.19
N PHE A 157 -34.26 -0.85 -6.96
CA PHE A 157 -33.13 -0.01 -7.31
C PHE A 157 -32.57 0.69 -6.06
N VAL A 158 -31.26 0.61 -5.87
CA VAL A 158 -30.54 1.32 -4.81
C VAL A 158 -29.45 2.19 -5.45
N PRO A 159 -29.43 3.51 -5.18
CA PRO A 159 -28.60 4.44 -5.95
C PRO A 159 -27.10 4.36 -5.64
N SER A 160 -26.71 3.97 -4.43
CA SER A 160 -25.30 3.82 -4.05
C SER A 160 -25.12 2.97 -2.80
N LEU A 161 -23.89 2.46 -2.58
CA LEU A 161 -23.50 1.79 -1.35
C LEU A 161 -23.76 2.65 -0.10
N TYR A 162 -23.45 3.94 -0.16
CA TYR A 162 -23.70 4.85 0.97
C TYR A 162 -25.20 4.97 1.28
N HIS A 163 -26.04 5.08 0.25
CA HIS A 163 -27.49 5.11 0.45
C HIS A 163 -27.99 3.78 1.04
N PHE A 164 -27.50 2.64 0.53
CA PHE A 164 -27.82 1.32 1.06
C PHE A 164 -27.48 1.22 2.54
N TRP A 165 -26.22 1.49 2.88
CA TRP A 165 -25.73 1.47 4.26
C TRP A 165 -26.55 2.40 5.16
N LYS A 166 -26.79 3.65 4.74
CA LYS A 166 -27.55 4.62 5.53
C LYS A 166 -28.98 4.14 5.81
N THR A 167 -29.68 3.63 4.80
CA THR A 167 -31.04 3.11 4.99
C THR A 167 -31.05 1.86 5.85
N SER A 168 -30.10 0.93 5.65
CA SER A 168 -30.01 -0.29 6.45
C SER A 168 -29.67 0.02 7.91
N ALA A 169 -28.68 0.88 8.16
CA ALA A 169 -28.27 1.28 9.50
C ALA A 169 -29.34 2.08 10.26
N GLN A 170 -30.24 2.79 9.56
CA GLN A 170 -31.39 3.46 10.19
C GLN A 170 -32.43 2.50 10.77
N HIS A 171 -32.47 1.25 10.26
CA HIS A 171 -33.43 0.23 10.69
C HIS A 171 -32.74 -0.93 11.43
N ASP A 172 -31.42 -0.90 11.57
CA ASP A 172 -30.65 -1.87 12.34
C ASP A 172 -30.80 -1.52 13.83
N LEU A 173 -31.32 -2.47 14.62
CA LEU A 173 -31.63 -2.29 16.05
C LEU A 173 -30.60 -2.96 16.98
N ARG A 174 -29.43 -3.32 16.44
CA ARG A 174 -28.33 -3.88 17.23
C ARG A 174 -27.76 -2.90 18.24
#